data_AF-A0A0F8Y6Y4-F1
#
_entry.id   AF-A0A0F8Y6Y4-F1
#
_cell.length_a   1.000
_cell.length_b   1.000
_cell.length_c   1.000
_cell.angle_alpha   90.00
_cell.angle_beta   90.00
_cell.angle_gamma   90.00
#
_symmetry.space_group_name_H-M   'P 1'
#
loop_
_entity.id
_entity.type
_entity.pdbx_description
1 polymer ?
#
loop_
_entity_poly.entity_id
_entity_poly.type
_entity_poly.pdbx_seq_one_letter_code
_entity_poly.pdbx_strand_id
1 'polypeptide(L)'
;VDTTPSIRQKAVDFVRDNFSMTMASEYISKLWDRINIARQINTVRALIESDDIKQAGFECEQLLQKYPDQPDILLLQVMVMLRGGNELKANVAIQELVEKFPDHVRVLNECGLMAMKTGDIKKAARYFTRAYKFNPWDKNTTINCYAISKKCGRYAQAKTVLLNYLKNVGEDTEVLGLFGEINTLVTGTGSGVNVVSQQLLDNRQTVRCQDSVSEPLVTVIMPVYNGADYIGQAIESVLAQDYPNFELVITDDGSTDDTKEVILRYNDERIRYHYQENSGVSSARNLAIRQAKGQYIMPLDADDMMTPDCIILHLQEFEKHPEADLIYCDVLLIEGNGNPIKVMNKPEYHNRRHLIRDLFRAGHPIVPFRLGIRRSVFD
;
A
#
# COMPACT_ATOMS: atom_id res chain seq x y z
N VAL A 1 18.99 1.20 3.35
CA VAL A 1 19.21 -0.10 4.05
C VAL A 1 20.38 -0.85 3.43
N ASP A 2 20.71 -0.60 2.15
CA ASP A 2 22.00 -1.02 1.58
C ASP A 2 23.15 -0.13 2.09
N THR A 3 24.21 -0.75 2.58
CA THR A 3 25.39 -0.09 3.17
C THR A 3 26.57 -0.04 2.21
N THR A 4 26.40 -0.45 0.96
CA THR A 4 27.47 -0.41 -0.05
C THR A 4 28.00 1.02 -0.23
N PRO A 5 29.34 1.23 -0.18
CA PRO A 5 29.95 2.54 -0.33
C PRO A 5 29.56 3.27 -1.63
N SER A 6 29.26 2.54 -2.71
CA SER A 6 28.96 3.13 -4.03
C SER A 6 27.57 3.79 -4.08
N ILE A 7 26.56 3.22 -3.44
CA ILE A 7 25.21 3.79 -3.38
C ILE A 7 25.20 5.02 -2.46
N ARG A 8 25.99 4.98 -1.38
CA ARG A 8 26.16 6.11 -0.45
C ARG A 8 26.76 7.33 -1.13
N GLN A 9 27.83 7.13 -1.91
CA GLN A 9 28.48 8.25 -2.61
C GLN A 9 27.54 8.85 -3.66
N LYS A 10 26.82 8.03 -4.43
CA LYS A 10 25.84 8.49 -5.42
C LYS A 10 24.70 9.32 -4.81
N ALA A 11 24.19 8.94 -3.65
CA ALA A 11 23.15 9.70 -2.95
C ALA A 11 23.66 11.05 -2.44
N VAL A 12 24.91 11.11 -1.96
CA VAL A 12 25.57 12.35 -1.51
C VAL A 12 25.84 13.28 -2.69
N ASP A 13 26.32 12.75 -3.81
CA ASP A 13 26.60 13.53 -5.02
C ASP A 13 25.30 14.08 -5.62
N PHE A 14 24.24 13.26 -5.71
CA PHE A 14 22.91 13.71 -6.14
C PHE A 14 22.37 14.88 -5.30
N VAL A 15 22.48 14.82 -3.97
CA VAL A 15 22.02 15.90 -3.10
C VAL A 15 22.88 17.15 -3.23
N ARG A 16 24.19 17.01 -3.47
CA ARG A 16 25.11 18.13 -3.68
C ARG A 16 24.83 18.85 -5.00
N ASP A 17 24.48 18.10 -6.04
CA ASP A 17 24.30 18.63 -7.39
C ASP A 17 22.93 19.30 -7.60
N ASN A 18 21.93 18.97 -6.77
CA ASN A 18 20.54 19.41 -6.97
C ASN A 18 19.98 20.37 -5.88
N PHE A 19 20.71 20.62 -4.79
CA PHE A 19 20.24 21.49 -3.70
C PHE A 19 21.28 22.55 -3.33
N SER A 20 20.83 23.71 -2.84
CA SER A 20 21.76 24.73 -2.32
C SER A 20 22.64 24.14 -1.21
N MET A 21 23.91 24.57 -1.11
CA MET A 21 24.88 23.98 -0.16
C MET A 21 24.36 23.90 1.29
N THR A 22 23.52 24.84 1.70
CA THR A 22 22.90 24.88 3.03
C THR A 22 21.84 23.80 3.21
N MET A 23 20.95 23.61 2.23
CA MET A 23 19.93 22.55 2.26
C MET A 23 20.54 21.15 2.12
N ALA A 24 21.55 21.01 1.25
CA ALA A 24 22.27 19.76 1.07
C ALA A 24 22.96 19.30 2.37
N SER A 25 23.60 20.22 3.10
CA SER A 25 24.26 19.92 4.38
C SER A 25 23.27 19.46 5.46
N GLU A 26 22.10 20.11 5.55
CA GLU A 26 21.07 19.73 6.52
C GLU A 26 20.46 18.36 6.20
N TYR A 27 20.22 18.08 4.91
CA TYR A 27 19.68 16.79 4.46
C TYR A 27 20.67 15.64 4.69
N ILE A 28 21.95 15.88 4.37
CA ILE A 28 23.04 14.92 4.62
C ILE A 28 23.17 14.64 6.12
N SER A 29 23.08 15.66 6.97
CA SER A 29 23.12 15.50 8.43
C SER A 29 21.97 14.61 8.95
N LYS A 30 20.74 14.87 8.50
CA LYS A 30 19.55 14.06 8.84
C LYS A 30 19.68 12.60 8.36
N LEU A 31 20.24 12.38 7.17
CA LEU A 31 20.54 11.04 6.67
C LEU A 31 21.58 10.31 7.53
N TRP A 32 22.67 11.00 7.90
CA TRP A 32 23.69 10.44 8.79
C TRP A 32 23.12 10.05 10.15
N ASP A 33 22.25 10.87 10.73
CA ASP A 33 21.57 10.54 11.97
C ASP A 33 20.72 9.27 11.83
N ARG A 34 19.92 9.14 10.77
CA ARG A 34 19.13 7.92 10.50
C ARG A 34 20.00 6.68 10.35
N ILE A 35 21.13 6.79 9.62
CA ILE A 35 22.09 5.69 9.44
C ILE A 35 22.72 5.29 10.77
N ASN A 36 23.13 6.27 11.58
CA ASN A 36 23.75 6.03 12.87
C ASN A 36 22.78 5.33 13.84
N ILE A 37 21.54 5.79 13.90
CA ILE A 37 20.48 5.16 14.71
C ILE A 37 20.25 3.72 14.26
N ALA A 38 20.11 3.47 12.96
CA ALA A 38 19.88 2.13 12.43
C ALA A 38 21.03 1.17 12.77
N ARG A 39 22.28 1.65 12.72
CA ARG A 39 23.45 0.86 13.13
C ARG A 39 23.40 0.49 14.61
N GLN A 40 23.08 1.45 15.48
CA GLN A 40 23.01 1.22 16.92
C GLN A 40 21.86 0.27 17.29
N ILE A 41 20.70 0.40 16.64
CA ILE A 41 19.57 -0.55 16.77
C ILE A 41 20.02 -1.98 16.44
N ASN A 42 20.77 -2.16 15.35
CA ASN A 42 21.28 -3.48 14.97
C ASN A 42 22.30 -4.03 15.98
N THR A 43 23.13 -3.17 16.58
CA THR A 43 24.02 -3.58 17.68
C THR A 43 23.22 -4.13 18.87
N VAL A 44 22.16 -3.43 19.29
CA VAL A 44 21.31 -3.91 20.40
C VAL A 44 20.62 -5.23 20.04
N ARG A 45 20.13 -5.39 18.80
CA ARG A 45 19.56 -6.68 18.33
C ARG A 45 20.56 -7.81 18.43
N ALA A 46 21.78 -7.61 17.95
CA ALA A 46 22.83 -8.62 18.00
C ALA A 46 23.14 -9.04 19.45
N LEU A 47 23.14 -8.10 20.40
CA LEU A 47 23.32 -8.40 21.82
C LEU A 47 22.16 -9.23 22.40
N ILE A 48 20.91 -8.93 22.02
CA ILE A 48 19.73 -9.72 22.42
C ILE A 48 19.78 -11.14 21.85
N GLU A 49 20.25 -11.28 20.61
CA GLU A 49 20.42 -12.56 19.92
C GLU A 49 21.53 -13.41 20.55
N SER A 50 22.63 -12.77 20.96
CA SER A 50 23.73 -13.42 21.68
C SER A 50 23.47 -13.63 23.18
N ASP A 51 22.27 -13.30 23.66
CA ASP A 51 21.82 -13.40 25.06
C ASP A 51 22.60 -12.51 26.05
N ASP A 52 23.28 -11.47 25.56
CA ASP A 52 23.92 -10.45 26.41
C ASP A 52 22.91 -9.35 26.78
N ILE A 53 21.91 -9.74 27.59
CA ILE A 53 20.76 -8.89 27.93
C ILE A 53 21.16 -7.68 28.78
N LYS A 54 22.23 -7.79 29.57
CA LYS A 54 22.73 -6.68 30.39
C LYS A 54 23.29 -5.56 29.52
N GLN A 55 24.18 -5.90 28.58
CA GLN A 55 24.72 -4.90 27.67
C GLN A 55 23.65 -4.38 26.72
N ALA A 56 22.75 -5.24 26.23
CA ALA A 56 21.62 -4.83 25.40
C ALA A 56 20.74 -3.80 26.11
N GLY A 57 20.43 -4.01 27.40
CA GLY A 57 19.66 -3.06 28.20
C GLY A 57 20.36 -1.72 28.37
N PHE A 58 21.66 -1.73 28.69
CA PHE A 58 22.44 -0.50 28.82
C PHE A 58 22.47 0.33 27.52
N GLU A 59 22.78 -0.30 26.39
CA GLU A 59 22.82 0.36 25.08
C GLU A 59 21.43 0.87 24.65
N CYS A 60 20.37 0.09 24.95
CA CYS A 60 18.99 0.48 24.68
C CYS A 60 18.57 1.72 25.49
N GLU A 61 18.93 1.81 26.77
CA GLU A 61 18.63 2.98 27.61
C GLU A 61 19.34 4.24 27.11
N GLN A 62 20.61 4.14 26.70
CA GLN A 62 21.34 5.28 26.10
C GLN A 62 20.64 5.77 24.83
N LEU A 63 20.14 4.85 24.01
CA LEU A 63 19.38 5.19 22.81
C LEU A 63 18.05 5.86 23.12
N LEU A 64 17.31 5.38 24.13
CA LEU A 64 16.03 5.97 24.53
C LEU A 64 16.19 7.37 25.15
N GLN A 65 17.29 7.65 25.84
CA GLN A 65 17.58 9.01 26.32
C GLN A 65 17.71 10.00 25.15
N LYS A 66 18.31 9.57 24.04
CA LYS A 66 18.50 10.40 22.85
C LYS A 66 17.26 10.41 21.95
N TYR A 67 16.50 9.31 21.92
CA TYR A 67 15.40 9.07 20.98
C TYR A 67 14.19 8.39 21.67
N PRO A 68 13.50 9.09 22.59
CA PRO A 68 12.50 8.49 23.48
C PRO A 68 11.24 7.99 22.77
N ASP A 69 10.96 8.49 21.57
CA ASP A 69 9.75 8.19 20.81
C ASP A 69 10.00 7.30 19.58
N GLN A 70 11.19 6.71 19.44
CA GLN A 70 11.50 5.83 18.30
C GLN A 70 10.91 4.43 18.51
N PRO A 71 9.95 3.97 17.66
CA PRO A 71 9.25 2.70 17.87
C PRO A 71 10.17 1.48 17.94
N ASP A 72 11.19 1.44 17.09
CA ASP A 72 12.15 0.34 17.02
C ASP A 72 12.96 0.18 18.31
N ILE A 73 13.30 1.29 18.96
CA ILE A 73 14.11 1.28 20.19
C ILE A 73 13.24 0.86 21.38
N LEU A 74 11.99 1.33 21.43
CA LEU A 74 11.02 0.89 22.43
C LEU A 74 10.68 -0.60 22.29
N LEU A 75 10.59 -1.12 21.06
CA LEU A 75 10.47 -2.57 20.81
C LEU A 75 11.67 -3.35 21.36
N LEU A 76 12.89 -2.85 21.15
CA LEU A 76 14.10 -3.47 21.73
C LEU A 76 14.05 -3.47 23.25
N GLN A 77 13.57 -2.40 23.87
CA GLN A 77 13.40 -2.33 25.31
C GLN A 77 12.46 -3.42 25.82
N VAL A 78 11.33 -3.62 25.14
CA VAL A 78 10.39 -4.73 25.45
C VAL A 78 11.09 -6.09 25.30
N MET A 79 11.85 -6.30 24.23
CA MET A 79 12.60 -7.56 24.00
C MET A 79 13.62 -7.81 25.11
N VAL A 80 14.37 -6.80 25.54
CA VAL A 80 15.30 -6.86 26.68
C VAL A 80 14.56 -7.25 27.96
N MET A 81 13.41 -6.62 28.25
CA MET A 81 12.61 -6.94 29.44
C MET A 81 12.13 -8.39 29.42
N LEU A 82 11.61 -8.87 28.29
CA LEU A 82 11.16 -10.26 28.15
C LEU A 82 12.31 -11.27 28.34
N ARG A 83 13.44 -11.02 27.68
CA ARG A 83 14.63 -11.91 27.77
C ARG A 83 15.29 -11.86 29.15
N GLY A 84 15.21 -10.73 29.83
CA GLY A 84 15.65 -10.57 31.22
C GLY A 84 14.69 -11.14 32.26
N GLY A 85 13.59 -11.79 31.85
CA GLY A 85 12.61 -12.42 32.75
C GLY A 85 11.64 -11.45 33.42
N ASN A 86 11.53 -10.20 32.95
CA ASN A 86 10.65 -9.18 33.51
C ASN A 86 9.33 -9.06 32.73
N GLU A 87 8.55 -10.14 32.71
CA GLU A 87 7.32 -10.24 31.91
C GLU A 87 6.26 -9.20 32.28
N LEU A 88 6.16 -8.84 33.55
CA LEU A 88 5.15 -7.87 34.02
C LEU A 88 5.44 -6.48 33.47
N LYS A 89 6.69 -6.00 33.57
CA LYS A 89 7.08 -4.72 32.98
C LYS A 89 7.00 -4.75 31.45
N ALA A 90 7.41 -5.85 30.83
CA ALA A 90 7.29 -6.01 29.39
C ALA A 90 5.83 -5.92 28.91
N ASN A 91 4.88 -6.51 29.63
CA ASN A 91 3.47 -6.47 29.27
C ASN A 91 2.88 -5.07 29.35
N VAL A 92 3.25 -4.29 30.38
CA VAL A 92 2.86 -2.87 30.49
C VAL A 92 3.47 -2.08 29.34
N ALA A 93 4.77 -2.23 29.08
CA ALA A 93 5.46 -1.55 27.99
C ALA A 93 4.86 -1.89 26.62
N ILE A 94 4.43 -3.15 26.37
CA ILE A 94 3.72 -3.54 25.14
C ILE A 94 2.39 -2.78 25.00
N GLN A 95 1.63 -2.63 26.09
CA GLN A 95 0.35 -1.92 26.05
C GLN A 95 0.57 -0.44 25.74
N GLU A 96 1.47 0.22 26.47
CA GLU A 96 1.85 1.62 26.24
C GLU A 96 2.36 1.82 24.81
N LEU A 97 3.17 0.88 24.30
CA LEU A 97 3.70 0.94 22.94
C LEU A 97 2.60 0.84 21.88
N VAL A 98 1.65 -0.06 22.02
CA VAL A 98 0.52 -0.21 21.08
C VAL A 98 -0.48 0.95 21.19
N GLU A 99 -0.64 1.53 22.38
CA GLU A 99 -1.44 2.75 22.56
C GLU A 99 -0.78 3.96 21.91
N LYS A 100 0.55 4.08 22.04
CA LYS A 100 1.34 5.15 21.43
C LYS A 100 1.45 5.02 19.91
N PHE A 101 1.52 3.80 19.38
CA PHE A 101 1.63 3.53 17.94
C PHE A 101 0.51 2.58 17.44
N PRO A 102 -0.75 3.06 17.44
CA PRO A 102 -1.93 2.23 17.18
C PRO A 102 -2.00 1.64 15.77
N ASP A 103 -1.35 2.25 14.79
CA ASP A 103 -1.39 1.93 13.37
C ASP A 103 -0.03 1.48 12.80
N HIS A 104 1.00 1.41 13.65
CA HIS A 104 2.33 1.04 13.21
C HIS A 104 2.45 -0.47 13.00
N VAL A 105 2.36 -0.90 11.74
CA VAL A 105 2.36 -2.31 11.29
C VAL A 105 3.45 -3.14 11.96
N ARG A 106 4.70 -2.65 11.94
CA ARG A 106 5.83 -3.37 12.55
C ARG A 106 5.66 -3.59 14.06
N VAL A 107 5.28 -2.55 14.81
CA VAL A 107 5.03 -2.63 16.26
C VAL A 107 3.95 -3.68 16.53
N LEU A 108 2.85 -3.62 15.79
CA LEU A 108 1.75 -4.59 15.94
C LEU A 108 2.21 -6.03 15.64
N ASN A 109 3.00 -6.25 14.58
CA ASN A 109 3.56 -7.56 14.28
C ASN A 109 4.49 -8.08 15.38
N GLU A 110 5.44 -7.28 15.83
CA GLU A 110 6.41 -7.68 16.86
C GLU A 110 5.71 -7.96 18.20
N CYS A 111 4.79 -7.09 18.63
CA CYS A 111 3.97 -7.33 19.81
C CYS A 111 3.08 -8.57 19.66
N GLY A 112 2.56 -8.83 18.45
CA GLY A 112 1.81 -10.05 18.13
C GLY A 112 2.66 -11.31 18.27
N LEU A 113 3.89 -11.30 17.76
CA LEU A 113 4.85 -12.39 17.88
C LEU A 113 5.23 -12.64 19.35
N MET A 114 5.44 -11.59 20.14
CA MET A 114 5.71 -11.68 21.58
C MET A 114 4.52 -12.28 22.34
N ALA A 115 3.30 -11.81 22.06
CA ALA A 115 2.07 -12.37 22.64
C ALA A 115 1.89 -13.85 22.24
N MET A 116 2.22 -14.22 21.01
CA MET A 116 2.15 -15.59 20.53
C MET A 116 3.16 -16.50 21.23
N LYS A 117 4.39 -16.02 21.49
CA LYS A 117 5.44 -16.74 22.23
C LYS A 117 5.08 -16.96 23.70
N THR A 118 4.44 -15.98 24.33
CA THR A 118 3.97 -16.05 25.72
C THR A 118 2.64 -16.81 25.88
N GLY A 119 2.04 -17.27 24.79
CA GLY A 119 0.81 -18.07 24.80
C GLY A 119 -0.50 -17.26 24.81
N ASP A 120 -0.46 -15.93 24.77
CA ASP A 120 -1.65 -15.09 24.67
C ASP A 120 -2.15 -14.99 23.21
N ILE A 121 -2.81 -16.07 22.77
CA ILE A 121 -3.34 -16.23 21.41
C ILE A 121 -4.36 -15.14 21.07
N LYS A 122 -5.17 -14.69 22.03
CA LYS A 122 -6.20 -13.66 21.80
C LYS A 122 -5.57 -12.29 21.56
N LYS A 123 -4.54 -11.94 22.31
CA LYS A 123 -3.78 -10.69 22.12
C LYS A 123 -2.98 -10.74 20.82
N ALA A 124 -2.33 -11.85 20.51
CA ALA A 124 -1.65 -12.06 19.23
C ALA A 124 -2.59 -11.89 18.04
N ALA A 125 -3.77 -12.53 18.06
CA ALA A 125 -4.78 -12.39 17.02
C ALA A 125 -5.23 -10.94 16.82
N ARG A 126 -5.51 -10.22 17.92
CA ARG A 126 -5.88 -8.79 17.85
C ARG A 126 -4.80 -7.96 17.17
N TYR A 127 -3.53 -8.16 17.52
CA TYR A 127 -2.44 -7.39 16.94
C TYR A 127 -2.19 -7.74 15.48
N PHE A 128 -2.16 -9.02 15.11
CA PHE A 128 -1.97 -9.42 13.71
C PHE A 128 -3.13 -9.03 12.81
N THR A 129 -4.39 -9.17 13.26
CA THR A 129 -5.54 -8.71 12.49
C THR A 129 -5.50 -7.18 12.32
N ARG A 130 -5.07 -6.44 13.34
CA ARG A 130 -4.90 -4.99 13.25
C ARG A 130 -3.76 -4.60 12.30
N ALA A 131 -2.61 -5.28 12.36
CA ALA A 131 -1.49 -5.09 11.44
C ALA A 131 -1.93 -5.37 9.99
N TYR A 132 -2.63 -6.48 9.77
CA TYR A 132 -3.16 -6.87 8.45
C TYR A 132 -4.14 -5.85 7.90
N LYS A 133 -4.98 -5.23 8.75
CA LYS A 133 -5.87 -4.15 8.33
C LYS A 133 -5.09 -2.94 7.78
N PHE A 134 -3.92 -2.63 8.35
CA PHE A 134 -3.12 -1.48 7.94
C PHE A 134 -2.19 -1.76 6.75
N ASN A 135 -1.71 -2.99 6.60
CA ASN A 135 -0.92 -3.41 5.43
C ASN A 135 -1.11 -4.91 5.13
N PRO A 136 -2.14 -5.28 4.36
CA PRO A 136 -2.41 -6.68 4.02
C PRO A 136 -1.45 -7.25 2.97
N TRP A 137 -0.61 -6.41 2.36
CA TRP A 137 0.36 -6.78 1.33
C TRP A 137 1.76 -7.01 1.89
N ASP A 138 1.99 -6.68 3.17
CA ASP A 138 3.23 -7.04 3.83
C ASP A 138 3.27 -8.55 4.06
N LYS A 139 4.33 -9.18 3.54
CA LYS A 139 4.52 -10.63 3.60
C LYS A 139 4.48 -11.16 5.03
N ASN A 140 5.22 -10.52 5.94
CA ASN A 140 5.31 -10.94 7.33
C ASN A 140 3.96 -10.82 8.05
N THR A 141 3.25 -9.71 7.82
CA THR A 141 1.90 -9.48 8.35
C THR A 141 0.92 -10.55 7.87
N THR A 142 0.97 -10.89 6.58
CA THR A 142 0.14 -11.93 5.97
C THR A 142 0.43 -13.30 6.60
N ILE A 143 1.70 -13.69 6.67
CA ILE A 143 2.12 -14.97 7.25
C ILE A 143 1.72 -15.05 8.73
N ASN A 144 1.91 -13.97 9.49
CA ASN A 144 1.51 -13.92 10.90
C ASN A 144 -0.01 -14.05 11.09
N CYS A 145 -0.79 -13.34 10.27
CA CYS A 145 -2.25 -13.40 10.28
C CYS A 145 -2.78 -14.78 9.85
N TYR A 146 -2.13 -15.42 8.87
CA TYR A 146 -2.35 -16.81 8.51
C TYR A 146 -2.06 -17.75 9.69
N ALA A 147 -0.87 -17.65 10.29
CA ALA A 147 -0.41 -18.54 11.35
C ALA A 147 -1.35 -18.51 12.56
N ILE A 148 -1.78 -17.31 12.97
CA ILE A 148 -2.71 -17.18 14.10
C ILE A 148 -4.12 -17.68 13.77
N SER A 149 -4.58 -17.46 12.53
CA SER A 149 -5.88 -17.95 12.07
C SER A 149 -5.92 -19.48 12.02
N LYS A 150 -4.86 -20.10 11.49
CA LYS A 150 -4.66 -21.56 11.50
C LYS A 150 -4.62 -22.11 12.93
N LYS A 151 -3.85 -21.47 13.83
CA LYS A 151 -3.76 -21.86 15.25
C LYS A 151 -5.11 -21.75 15.99
N CYS A 152 -5.98 -20.83 15.57
CA CYS A 152 -7.35 -20.69 16.09
C CYS A 152 -8.37 -21.62 15.43
N GLY A 153 -7.97 -22.50 14.50
CA GLY A 153 -8.88 -23.38 13.75
C GLY A 153 -9.71 -22.66 12.67
N ARG A 154 -9.38 -21.40 12.35
CA ARG A 154 -10.10 -20.58 11.35
C ARG A 154 -9.49 -20.77 9.96
N TYR A 155 -9.56 -21.99 9.44
CA TYR A 155 -8.84 -22.37 8.21
C TYR A 155 -9.35 -21.63 6.97
N ALA A 156 -10.65 -21.35 6.88
CA ALA A 156 -11.19 -20.53 5.80
C ALA A 156 -10.61 -19.10 5.81
N GLN A 157 -10.55 -18.46 6.98
CA GLN A 157 -9.93 -17.15 7.14
C GLN A 157 -8.43 -17.19 6.79
N ALA A 158 -7.72 -18.20 7.26
CA ALA A 158 -6.30 -18.40 6.97
C ALA A 158 -6.04 -18.54 5.46
N LYS A 159 -6.90 -19.28 4.75
CA LYS A 159 -6.87 -19.42 3.29
C LYS A 159 -7.13 -18.10 2.58
N THR A 160 -8.15 -17.34 3.00
CA THR A 160 -8.48 -16.04 2.41
C THR A 160 -7.35 -15.03 2.53
N VAL A 161 -6.68 -14.96 3.69
CA VAL A 161 -5.55 -14.05 3.92
C VAL A 161 -4.42 -14.29 2.92
N LEU A 162 -4.03 -15.55 2.72
CA LEU A 162 -2.97 -15.93 1.78
C LEU A 162 -3.41 -15.69 0.32
N LEU A 163 -4.66 -16.01 -0.01
CA LEU A 163 -5.20 -15.79 -1.36
C LEU A 163 -5.18 -14.30 -1.73
N ASN A 164 -5.62 -13.43 -0.82
CA ASN A 164 -5.64 -11.99 -1.04
C ASN A 164 -4.23 -11.43 -1.30
N TYR A 165 -3.24 -11.90 -0.54
CA TYR A 165 -1.84 -11.54 -0.77
C TYR A 165 -1.35 -11.99 -2.15
N LEU A 166 -1.56 -13.27 -2.51
CA LEU A 166 -1.10 -13.82 -3.80
C LEU A 166 -1.76 -13.15 -5.01
N LYS A 167 -3.03 -12.74 -4.88
CA LYS A 167 -3.73 -11.98 -5.93
C LYS A 167 -3.07 -10.62 -6.20
N ASN A 168 -2.56 -9.96 -5.17
CA ASN A 168 -2.06 -8.59 -5.26
C ASN A 168 -0.55 -8.52 -5.49
N VAL A 169 0.22 -9.39 -4.85
CA VAL A 169 1.69 -9.40 -4.93
C VAL A 169 2.19 -10.32 -6.06
N GLY A 170 1.34 -11.26 -6.52
CA GLY A 170 1.70 -12.25 -7.52
C GLY A 170 2.35 -13.50 -6.94
N GLU A 171 3.28 -14.11 -7.69
CA GLU A 171 3.91 -15.36 -7.31
C GLU A 171 4.92 -15.16 -6.15
N ASP A 172 4.58 -15.68 -4.97
CA ASP A 172 5.48 -15.79 -3.82
C ASP A 172 5.55 -17.26 -3.38
N THR A 173 6.70 -17.90 -3.60
CA THR A 173 6.93 -19.33 -3.38
C THR A 173 6.58 -19.77 -1.95
N GLU A 174 6.90 -18.94 -0.95
CA GLU A 174 6.64 -19.27 0.45
C GLU A 174 5.13 -19.24 0.74
N VAL A 175 4.46 -18.18 0.29
CA VAL A 175 3.01 -18.00 0.50
C VAL A 175 2.21 -19.02 -0.30
N LEU A 176 2.66 -19.39 -1.50
CA LEU A 176 2.09 -20.48 -2.30
C LEU A 176 2.20 -21.83 -1.57
N GLY A 177 3.35 -22.12 -0.94
CA GLY A 177 3.52 -23.31 -0.11
C GLY A 177 2.52 -23.36 1.05
N LEU A 178 2.40 -22.27 1.81
CA LEU A 178 1.43 -22.15 2.90
C LEU A 178 -0.02 -22.27 2.41
N PHE A 179 -0.31 -21.73 1.22
CA PHE A 179 -1.63 -21.82 0.61
C PHE A 179 -1.98 -23.26 0.23
N GLY A 180 -1.03 -24.01 -0.35
CA GLY A 180 -1.20 -25.42 -0.65
C GLY A 180 -1.54 -26.25 0.61
N GLU A 181 -0.78 -26.04 1.69
CA GLU A 181 -1.02 -26.70 2.98
C GLU A 181 -2.44 -26.45 3.51
N ILE A 182 -2.85 -25.17 3.59
CA ILE A 182 -4.14 -24.81 4.16
C ILE A 182 -5.29 -25.25 3.26
N ASN A 183 -5.09 -25.28 1.94
CA ASN A 183 -6.09 -25.74 1.00
C ASN A 183 -6.39 -27.22 1.21
N THR A 184 -5.37 -28.07 1.37
CA THR A 184 -5.56 -29.49 1.70
C THR A 184 -6.30 -29.69 3.02
N LEU A 185 -6.02 -28.87 4.04
CA LEU A 185 -6.75 -28.90 5.31
C LEU A 185 -8.23 -28.50 5.19
N VAL A 186 -8.56 -27.60 4.26
CA VAL A 186 -9.93 -27.11 4.04
C VAL A 186 -10.73 -28.04 3.13
N THR A 187 -10.13 -28.61 2.09
CA THR A 187 -10.84 -29.40 1.06
C THR A 187 -10.70 -30.90 1.20
N GLY A 188 -9.76 -31.39 2.02
CA GLY A 188 -9.49 -32.82 2.19
C GLY A 188 -8.83 -33.52 0.99
N THR A 189 -8.41 -32.76 -0.03
CA THR A 189 -7.80 -33.29 -1.26
C THR A 189 -6.37 -32.75 -1.45
N GLY A 190 -5.42 -33.66 -1.71
CA GLY A 190 -3.97 -33.40 -1.67
C GLY A 190 -3.33 -32.78 -2.92
N SER A 191 -4.09 -32.07 -3.75
CA SER A 191 -3.61 -31.49 -5.03
C SER A 191 -3.36 -29.98 -4.90
N GLY A 192 -2.50 -29.57 -3.97
CA GLY A 192 -2.36 -28.18 -3.52
C GLY A 192 -1.50 -27.23 -4.36
N VAL A 193 -0.80 -27.71 -5.40
CA VAL A 193 0.11 -26.83 -6.20
C VAL A 193 -0.39 -26.65 -7.64
N ASN A 194 -0.76 -27.73 -8.33
CA ASN A 194 -1.27 -27.63 -9.72
C ASN A 194 -2.64 -26.95 -9.81
N VAL A 195 -3.50 -27.11 -8.80
CA VAL A 195 -4.81 -26.46 -8.75
C VAL A 195 -4.68 -24.96 -8.51
N VAL A 196 -3.57 -24.46 -7.93
CA VAL A 196 -3.36 -23.03 -7.69
C VAL A 196 -2.86 -22.34 -8.94
N SER A 197 -1.91 -22.95 -9.66
CA SER A 197 -1.51 -22.44 -10.99
C SER A 197 -2.70 -22.49 -11.95
N GLN A 198 -3.49 -23.57 -11.96
CA GLN A 198 -4.73 -23.63 -12.73
C GLN A 198 -5.84 -22.73 -12.20
N GLN A 199 -6.01 -22.48 -10.89
CA GLN A 199 -6.99 -21.50 -10.39
C GLN A 199 -6.52 -20.06 -10.51
N LEU A 200 -5.22 -19.78 -10.58
CA LEU A 200 -4.68 -18.45 -10.88
C LEU A 200 -4.78 -18.17 -12.38
N LEU A 201 -4.55 -19.18 -13.24
CA LEU A 201 -4.77 -19.11 -14.69
C LEU A 201 -6.26 -19.11 -15.05
N ASP A 202 -7.06 -19.97 -14.40
CA ASP A 202 -8.50 -20.01 -14.53
C ASP A 202 -9.10 -18.75 -13.94
N ASN A 203 -8.68 -18.20 -12.79
CA ASN A 203 -9.24 -16.91 -12.31
C ASN A 203 -8.78 -15.70 -13.15
N ARG A 204 -7.65 -15.80 -13.88
CA ARG A 204 -7.31 -14.84 -14.95
C ARG A 204 -8.17 -15.03 -16.23
N GLN A 205 -8.82 -16.18 -16.40
CA GLN A 205 -9.70 -16.49 -17.55
C GLN A 205 -11.19 -16.67 -17.19
N THR A 206 -11.55 -16.68 -15.91
CA THR A 206 -12.90 -16.90 -15.35
C THR A 206 -13.22 -15.82 -14.32
N VAL A 207 -12.98 -14.57 -14.69
CA VAL A 207 -14.05 -13.57 -14.57
C VAL A 207 -14.87 -13.69 -15.86
N ARG A 208 -15.55 -14.82 -16.04
CA ARG A 208 -16.73 -14.85 -16.89
C ARG A 208 -17.89 -14.83 -15.93
N CYS A 209 -18.49 -13.65 -15.83
CA CYS A 209 -19.71 -13.38 -15.10
C CYS A 209 -20.68 -14.54 -15.28
N GLN A 210 -21.14 -15.11 -14.16
CA GLN A 210 -22.32 -15.95 -14.19
C GLN A 210 -23.49 -15.04 -14.55
N ASP A 211 -23.88 -15.17 -15.82
CA ASP A 211 -25.13 -14.80 -16.48
C ASP A 211 -25.79 -13.44 -16.11
N SER A 212 -25.62 -12.52 -17.05
CA SER A 212 -26.36 -11.27 -17.31
C SER A 212 -26.01 -10.00 -16.51
N VAL A 213 -24.82 -9.44 -16.73
CA VAL A 213 -24.61 -7.98 -16.59
C VAL A 213 -23.66 -7.52 -17.71
N SER A 214 -24.00 -6.45 -18.42
CA SER A 214 -23.11 -5.81 -19.41
C SER A 214 -21.75 -5.55 -18.78
N GLU A 215 -20.64 -5.87 -19.43
CA GLU A 215 -19.32 -5.34 -19.04
C GLU A 215 -19.31 -3.84 -19.39
N PRO A 216 -19.54 -2.90 -18.45
CA PRO A 216 -19.60 -1.50 -18.80
C PRO A 216 -18.23 -0.99 -19.26
N LEU A 217 -18.18 -0.17 -20.30
CA LEU A 217 -16.95 0.53 -20.65
C LEU A 217 -16.59 1.51 -19.53
N VAL A 218 -15.34 1.48 -19.07
CA VAL A 218 -14.79 2.44 -18.11
C VAL A 218 -13.83 3.38 -18.85
N THR A 219 -13.99 4.69 -18.69
CA THR A 219 -13.01 5.65 -19.20
C THR A 219 -12.13 6.14 -18.07
N VAL A 220 -10.85 5.78 -18.11
CA VAL A 220 -9.83 6.41 -17.29
C VAL A 220 -9.44 7.73 -17.94
N ILE A 221 -9.52 8.85 -17.20
CA ILE A 221 -9.13 10.17 -17.71
C ILE A 221 -7.84 10.63 -17.03
N MET A 222 -6.90 11.11 -17.81
CA MET A 222 -5.56 11.46 -17.34
C MET A 222 -5.12 12.81 -17.92
N PRO A 223 -5.39 13.94 -17.22
CA PRO A 223 -4.80 15.22 -17.59
C PRO A 223 -3.31 15.22 -17.26
N VAL A 224 -2.48 15.78 -18.15
CA VAL A 224 -1.03 15.86 -17.95
C VAL A 224 -0.50 17.21 -18.41
N TYR A 225 0.47 17.76 -17.68
CA TYR A 225 1.27 18.91 -18.08
C TYR A 225 2.69 18.71 -17.51
N ASN A 226 3.68 18.59 -18.39
CA ASN A 226 5.07 18.32 -18.03
C ASN A 226 5.23 17.10 -17.08
N GLY A 227 4.71 15.95 -17.50
CA GLY A 227 4.66 14.71 -16.73
C GLY A 227 5.59 13.61 -17.23
N ALA A 228 6.60 13.92 -18.06
CA ALA A 228 7.42 12.91 -18.75
C ALA A 228 8.05 11.87 -17.81
N ASP A 229 8.40 12.27 -16.58
CA ASP A 229 9.05 11.42 -15.58
C ASP A 229 8.15 10.30 -15.04
N TYR A 230 6.82 10.51 -15.02
CA TYR A 230 5.89 9.62 -14.32
C TYR A 230 4.78 9.05 -15.20
N ILE A 231 4.41 9.75 -16.29
CA ILE A 231 3.27 9.39 -17.14
C ILE A 231 3.36 7.96 -17.69
N GLY A 232 4.56 7.45 -17.95
CA GLY A 232 4.76 6.06 -18.38
C GLY A 232 4.28 5.04 -17.34
N GLN A 233 4.63 5.24 -16.07
CA GLN A 233 4.19 4.36 -14.98
C GLN A 233 2.67 4.46 -14.76
N ALA A 234 2.12 5.67 -14.88
CA ALA A 234 0.68 5.88 -14.79
C ALA A 234 -0.07 5.11 -15.90
N ILE A 235 0.37 5.22 -17.16
CA ILE A 235 -0.20 4.47 -18.29
C ILE A 235 -0.07 2.96 -18.07
N GLU A 236 1.11 2.48 -17.65
CA GLU A 236 1.33 1.05 -17.38
C GLU A 236 0.39 0.51 -16.30
N SER A 237 0.12 1.28 -15.25
CA SER A 237 -0.81 0.89 -14.19
C SER A 237 -2.26 0.74 -14.68
N VAL A 238 -2.66 1.55 -15.67
CA VAL A 238 -3.98 1.45 -16.32
C VAL A 238 -4.03 0.26 -17.27
N LEU A 239 -2.97 0.04 -18.04
CA LEU A 239 -2.87 -1.11 -18.94
C LEU A 239 -2.84 -2.45 -18.19
N ALA A 240 -2.35 -2.45 -16.96
CA ALA A 240 -2.26 -3.61 -16.08
C ALA A 240 -3.54 -3.89 -15.26
N GLN A 241 -4.65 -3.20 -15.53
CA GLN A 241 -5.91 -3.47 -14.84
C GLN A 241 -6.45 -4.87 -15.16
N ASP A 242 -6.96 -5.55 -14.14
CA ASP A 242 -7.61 -6.86 -14.26
C ASP A 242 -8.95 -6.78 -15.01
N TYR A 243 -9.52 -5.57 -15.13
CA TYR A 243 -10.72 -5.30 -15.91
C TYR A 243 -10.37 -4.97 -17.37
N PRO A 244 -10.85 -5.73 -18.37
CA PRO A 244 -10.39 -5.56 -19.75
C PRO A 244 -11.10 -4.43 -20.52
N ASN A 245 -12.35 -4.09 -20.16
CA ASN A 245 -13.20 -3.19 -20.96
C ASN A 245 -13.05 -1.72 -20.54
N PHE A 246 -11.90 -1.13 -20.81
CA PHE A 246 -11.64 0.28 -20.56
C PHE A 246 -11.07 1.00 -21.77
N GLU A 247 -11.16 2.33 -21.75
CA GLU A 247 -10.33 3.24 -22.56
C GLU A 247 -9.56 4.19 -21.63
N LEU A 248 -8.40 4.65 -22.09
CA LEU A 248 -7.58 5.65 -21.41
C LEU A 248 -7.55 6.92 -22.27
N VAL A 249 -8.09 8.01 -21.74
CA VAL A 249 -8.12 9.32 -22.41
C VAL A 249 -7.10 10.23 -21.74
N ILE A 250 -5.99 10.46 -22.43
CA ILE A 250 -4.90 11.33 -21.97
C ILE A 250 -5.08 12.70 -22.59
N THR A 251 -5.12 13.75 -21.77
CA THR A 251 -5.19 15.14 -22.25
C THR A 251 -3.93 15.89 -21.83
N ASP A 252 -3.04 16.12 -22.79
CA ASP A 252 -1.85 16.95 -22.64
C ASP A 252 -2.23 18.43 -22.73
N ASP A 253 -2.06 19.15 -21.62
CA ASP A 253 -2.38 20.56 -21.43
C ASP A 253 -1.20 21.47 -21.81
N GLY A 254 -0.58 21.19 -22.95
CA GLY A 254 0.47 22.05 -23.52
C GLY A 254 1.87 21.78 -22.97
N SER A 255 2.21 20.51 -22.72
CA SER A 255 3.53 20.12 -22.22
C SER A 255 4.67 20.59 -23.14
N THR A 256 5.79 20.93 -22.51
CA THR A 256 7.01 21.43 -23.15
C THR A 256 8.21 20.49 -22.95
N ASP A 257 8.05 19.44 -22.15
CA ASP A 257 9.00 18.36 -21.96
C ASP A 257 8.67 17.17 -22.89
N ASP A 258 9.31 16.03 -22.66
CA ASP A 258 9.16 14.81 -23.46
C ASP A 258 7.83 14.05 -23.20
N THR A 259 6.83 14.66 -22.56
CA THR A 259 5.57 13.99 -22.17
C THR A 259 4.89 13.33 -23.36
N LYS A 260 4.78 14.05 -24.47
CA LYS A 260 4.15 13.56 -25.70
C LYS A 260 4.92 12.37 -26.26
N GLU A 261 6.24 12.44 -26.29
CA GLU A 261 7.13 11.41 -26.79
C GLU A 261 7.04 10.14 -25.94
N VAL A 262 6.83 10.26 -24.62
CA VAL A 262 6.59 9.11 -23.74
C VAL A 262 5.24 8.47 -24.04
N ILE A 263 4.17 9.27 -24.16
CA ILE A 263 2.81 8.76 -24.43
C ILE A 263 2.75 8.04 -25.79
N LEU A 264 3.36 8.61 -26.83
CA LEU A 264 3.31 8.05 -28.18
C LEU A 264 4.10 6.74 -28.36
N ARG A 265 4.86 6.29 -27.35
CA ARG A 265 5.51 4.96 -27.35
C ARG A 265 4.51 3.83 -27.13
N TYR A 266 3.35 4.10 -26.53
CA TYR A 266 2.34 3.09 -26.26
C TYR A 266 1.44 2.90 -27.49
N ASN A 267 1.53 1.73 -28.11
CA ASN A 267 0.70 1.35 -29.26
C ASN A 267 -0.45 0.42 -28.81
N ASP A 268 -1.39 0.98 -28.05
CA ASP A 268 -2.59 0.29 -27.58
C ASP A 268 -3.84 1.06 -28.04
N GLU A 269 -4.77 0.39 -28.70
CA GLU A 269 -5.97 1.01 -29.30
C GLU A 269 -6.93 1.61 -28.26
N ARG A 270 -6.80 1.21 -26.99
CA ARG A 270 -7.58 1.75 -25.88
C ARG A 270 -7.07 3.12 -25.44
N ILE A 271 -5.86 3.52 -25.83
CA ILE A 271 -5.26 4.80 -25.46
C ILE A 271 -5.61 5.86 -26.51
N ARG A 272 -6.16 6.97 -26.03
CA ARG A 272 -6.52 8.13 -26.84
C ARG A 272 -5.83 9.37 -26.29
N TYR A 273 -4.92 9.92 -27.09
CA TYR A 273 -4.18 11.13 -26.77
C TYR A 273 -4.83 12.37 -27.40
N HIS A 274 -5.01 13.41 -26.59
CA HIS A 274 -5.50 14.71 -26.99
C HIS A 274 -4.52 15.79 -26.52
N TYR A 275 -4.14 16.70 -27.40
CA TYR A 275 -3.34 17.87 -27.06
C TYR A 275 -4.23 19.12 -27.07
N GLN A 276 -4.01 20.02 -26.11
CA GLN A 276 -4.55 21.37 -26.11
C GLN A 276 -3.46 22.37 -25.68
N GLU A 277 -3.63 23.65 -26.03
CA GLU A 277 -2.82 24.71 -25.42
C GLU A 277 -3.13 24.80 -23.92
N ASN A 278 -2.09 25.08 -23.12
CA ASN A 278 -2.20 25.12 -21.66
C ASN A 278 -3.32 26.05 -21.21
N SER A 279 -4.36 25.46 -20.64
CA SER A 279 -5.56 26.15 -20.15
C SER A 279 -5.91 25.74 -18.71
N GLY A 280 -4.99 25.05 -18.03
CA GLY A 280 -5.11 24.57 -16.67
C GLY A 280 -5.77 23.19 -16.54
N VAL A 281 -5.42 22.50 -15.46
CA VAL A 281 -5.86 21.12 -15.14
C VAL A 281 -7.38 20.90 -15.24
N SER A 282 -8.18 21.89 -14.85
CA SER A 282 -9.65 21.82 -14.94
C SER A 282 -10.14 21.80 -16.39
N SER A 283 -9.51 22.58 -17.29
CA SER A 283 -9.82 22.57 -18.72
C SER A 283 -9.49 21.21 -19.32
N ALA A 284 -8.28 20.71 -19.06
CA ALA A 284 -7.83 19.40 -19.54
C ALA A 284 -8.73 18.26 -19.05
N ARG A 285 -9.09 18.26 -17.76
CA ARG A 285 -10.00 17.26 -17.17
C ARG A 285 -11.40 17.33 -17.81
N ASN A 286 -11.94 18.53 -18.00
CA ASN A 286 -13.24 18.71 -18.66
C ASN A 286 -13.22 18.25 -20.13
N LEU A 287 -12.11 18.46 -20.85
CA LEU A 287 -11.94 17.91 -22.19
C LEU A 287 -11.95 16.39 -22.15
N ALA A 288 -11.18 15.77 -21.25
CA ALA A 288 -11.16 14.33 -21.11
C ALA A 288 -12.54 13.74 -20.78
N ILE A 289 -13.31 14.37 -19.89
CA ILE A 289 -14.70 13.98 -19.57
C ILE A 289 -15.60 14.03 -20.82
N ARG A 290 -15.52 15.10 -21.62
CA ARG A 290 -16.30 15.20 -22.87
C ARG A 290 -15.90 14.15 -23.90
N GLN A 291 -14.63 13.74 -23.91
CA GLN A 291 -14.11 12.72 -24.81
C GLN A 291 -14.39 11.29 -24.35
N ALA A 292 -14.78 11.10 -23.09
CA ALA A 292 -15.08 9.80 -22.51
C ALA A 292 -16.28 9.14 -23.21
N LYS A 293 -16.21 7.82 -23.38
CA LYS A 293 -17.25 6.94 -23.95
C LYS A 293 -17.80 5.96 -22.92
N GLY A 294 -17.09 5.74 -21.82
CA GLY A 294 -17.45 4.83 -20.75
C GLY A 294 -18.70 5.24 -19.99
N GLN A 295 -19.38 4.26 -19.41
CA GLN A 295 -20.48 4.46 -18.48
C GLN A 295 -19.98 4.98 -17.12
N TYR A 296 -18.73 4.67 -16.80
CA TYR A 296 -18.03 5.15 -15.61
C TYR A 296 -16.78 5.93 -16.02
N ILE A 297 -16.48 6.99 -15.29
CA ILE A 297 -15.30 7.82 -15.46
C ILE A 297 -14.44 7.69 -14.21
N MET A 298 -13.17 7.39 -14.41
CA MET A 298 -12.18 7.27 -13.34
C MET A 298 -11.02 8.24 -13.59
N PRO A 299 -10.92 9.35 -12.84
CA PRO A 299 -9.78 10.23 -12.95
C PRO A 299 -8.53 9.58 -12.35
N LEU A 300 -7.41 9.72 -13.04
CA LEU A 300 -6.07 9.36 -12.57
C LEU A 300 -5.13 10.51 -12.91
N ASP A 301 -4.39 11.01 -11.92
CA ASP A 301 -3.38 12.04 -12.15
C ASP A 301 -2.12 11.39 -12.77
N ALA A 302 -1.40 12.14 -13.62
CA ALA A 302 -0.31 11.61 -14.44
C ALA A 302 0.96 11.17 -13.66
N ASP A 303 1.02 11.48 -12.37
CA ASP A 303 2.07 11.14 -11.42
C ASP A 303 1.62 10.10 -10.37
N ASP A 304 0.43 9.53 -10.53
CA ASP A 304 -0.15 8.49 -9.68
C ASP A 304 -0.32 7.15 -10.42
N MET A 305 -0.57 6.08 -9.67
CA MET A 305 -0.83 4.74 -10.21
C MET A 305 -2.07 4.10 -9.60
N MET A 306 -2.74 3.23 -10.37
CA MET A 306 -3.84 2.39 -9.88
C MET A 306 -3.34 0.98 -9.54
N THR A 307 -3.91 0.36 -8.50
CA THR A 307 -3.72 -1.08 -8.27
C THR A 307 -4.44 -1.89 -9.37
N PRO A 308 -3.96 -3.08 -9.76
CA PRO A 308 -4.56 -3.88 -10.84
C PRO A 308 -6.07 -4.15 -10.68
N ASP A 309 -6.54 -4.26 -9.45
CA ASP A 309 -7.93 -4.57 -9.11
C ASP A 309 -8.83 -3.33 -8.99
N CYS A 310 -8.29 -2.12 -9.16
CA CYS A 310 -8.97 -0.87 -8.84
C CYS A 310 -10.28 -0.70 -9.61
N ILE A 311 -10.29 -0.92 -10.93
CA ILE A 311 -11.52 -0.80 -11.73
C ILE A 311 -12.57 -1.82 -11.28
N ILE A 312 -12.19 -3.10 -11.10
CA ILE A 312 -13.12 -4.16 -10.70
C ILE A 312 -13.77 -3.82 -9.35
N LEU A 313 -12.97 -3.39 -8.37
CA LEU A 313 -13.48 -3.05 -7.04
C LEU A 313 -14.46 -1.87 -7.08
N HIS A 314 -14.19 -0.84 -7.89
CA HIS A 314 -15.13 0.27 -8.07
C HIS A 314 -16.45 -0.20 -8.70
N LEU A 315 -16.39 -1.02 -9.74
CA LEU A 315 -17.59 -1.56 -10.39
C LEU A 315 -18.42 -2.43 -9.44
N GLN A 316 -17.76 -3.26 -8.62
CA GLN A 316 -18.44 -4.06 -7.60
C GLN A 316 -19.16 -3.20 -6.57
N GLU A 317 -18.57 -2.08 -6.15
CA GLU A 317 -19.25 -1.16 -5.23
C GLU A 317 -20.41 -0.42 -5.91
N PHE A 318 -20.31 -0.05 -7.18
CA PHE A 318 -21.45 0.48 -7.94
C PHE A 318 -22.58 -0.54 -8.14
N GLU A 319 -22.26 -1.83 -8.23
CA GLU A 319 -23.25 -2.90 -8.31
C GLU A 319 -23.97 -3.11 -6.98
N LYS A 320 -23.24 -3.08 -5.86
CA LYS A 320 -23.80 -3.13 -4.50
C LYS A 320 -24.64 -1.91 -4.16
N HIS A 321 -24.26 -0.75 -4.71
CA HIS A 321 -24.86 0.55 -4.47
C HIS A 321 -25.31 1.19 -5.80
N PRO A 322 -26.37 0.65 -6.44
CA PRO A 322 -26.85 1.18 -7.72
C PRO A 322 -27.26 2.66 -7.65
N GLU A 323 -27.66 3.14 -6.48
CA GLU A 323 -27.98 4.54 -6.19
C GLU A 323 -26.77 5.47 -6.08
N ALA A 324 -25.55 4.93 -5.99
CA ALA A 324 -24.35 5.74 -5.84
C ALA A 324 -23.96 6.41 -7.17
N ASP A 325 -23.76 7.73 -7.13
CA ASP A 325 -23.22 8.52 -8.24
C ASP A 325 -21.68 8.47 -8.29
N LEU A 326 -21.05 8.24 -7.13
CA LEU A 326 -19.61 8.31 -6.93
C LEU A 326 -19.17 7.32 -5.85
N ILE A 327 -18.08 6.60 -6.14
CA ILE A 327 -17.36 5.69 -5.26
C ILE A 327 -15.92 6.19 -5.13
N TYR A 328 -15.31 6.03 -3.96
CA TYR A 328 -13.91 6.39 -3.73
C TYR A 328 -13.19 5.36 -2.86
N CYS A 329 -11.87 5.30 -3.00
CA CYS A 329 -11.02 4.40 -2.23
C CYS A 329 -10.01 5.12 -1.33
N ASP A 330 -9.40 4.32 -0.45
CA ASP A 330 -8.19 4.69 0.28
C ASP A 330 -7.00 4.79 -0.69
N VAL A 331 -5.90 5.40 -0.26
CA VAL A 331 -4.66 5.40 -1.05
C VAL A 331 -3.47 4.97 -0.25
N LEU A 332 -2.48 4.47 -0.96
CA LEU A 332 -1.11 4.35 -0.51
C LEU A 332 -0.32 5.55 -1.04
N LEU A 333 0.10 6.45 -0.15
CA LEU A 333 1.07 7.47 -0.53
C LEU A 333 2.42 6.81 -0.80
N ILE A 334 3.04 7.20 -1.89
CA ILE A 334 4.37 6.74 -2.30
C ILE A 334 5.32 7.92 -2.48
N GLU A 335 6.62 7.68 -2.36
CA GLU A 335 7.67 8.60 -2.81
C GLU A 335 7.75 8.58 -4.35
N GLY A 336 8.37 9.58 -4.97
CA GLY A 336 8.57 9.61 -6.43
C GLY A 336 9.44 8.47 -6.99
N ASN A 337 10.05 7.65 -6.13
CA ASN A 337 10.75 6.41 -6.51
C ASN A 337 9.87 5.15 -6.37
N GLY A 338 8.59 5.31 -6.02
CA GLY A 338 7.63 4.21 -5.82
C GLY A 338 7.57 3.63 -4.40
N ASN A 339 8.45 4.06 -3.47
CA ASN A 339 8.46 3.51 -2.12
C ASN A 339 7.23 3.93 -1.30
N PRO A 340 6.57 3.02 -0.58
CA PRO A 340 5.41 3.36 0.23
C PRO A 340 5.77 4.24 1.43
N ILE A 341 4.97 5.28 1.64
CA ILE A 341 5.05 6.19 2.79
C ILE A 341 3.99 5.81 3.83
N LYS A 342 2.70 5.87 3.47
CA LYS A 342 1.59 5.55 4.38
C LYS A 342 0.28 5.33 3.63
N VAL A 343 -0.61 4.54 4.23
CA VAL A 343 -2.01 4.47 3.79
C VAL A 343 -2.77 5.68 4.35
N MET A 344 -3.50 6.38 3.49
CA MET A 344 -4.46 7.41 3.88
C MET A 344 -5.87 6.86 3.76
N ASN A 345 -6.41 6.41 4.90
CA ASN A 345 -7.79 5.97 4.97
C ASN A 345 -8.75 7.16 4.86
N LYS A 346 -9.84 6.99 4.12
CA LYS A 346 -10.89 8.00 3.97
C LYS A 346 -12.10 7.61 4.82
N PRO A 347 -12.73 8.59 5.48
CA PRO A 347 -13.93 8.32 6.25
C PRO A 347 -15.06 7.90 5.32
N GLU A 348 -15.89 6.94 5.74
CA GLU A 348 -17.11 6.56 5.05
C GLU A 348 -18.24 7.57 5.36
N TYR A 349 -18.76 8.21 4.31
CA TYR A 349 -19.84 9.19 4.46
C TYR A 349 -21.22 8.56 4.29
N HIS A 350 -21.81 8.13 5.40
CA HIS A 350 -23.18 7.62 5.44
C HIS A 350 -24.24 8.74 5.46
N ASN A 351 -23.83 9.98 5.71
CA ASN A 351 -24.71 11.14 5.81
C ASN A 351 -24.12 12.33 5.05
N ARG A 352 -24.86 12.83 4.06
CA ARG A 352 -24.49 13.98 3.23
C ARG A 352 -24.10 15.22 4.06
N ARG A 353 -24.71 15.44 5.23
CA ARG A 353 -24.36 16.57 6.12
C ARG A 353 -22.92 16.48 6.63
N HIS A 354 -22.40 15.28 6.87
CA HIS A 354 -21.02 15.08 7.32
C HIS A 354 -20.03 15.32 6.18
N LEU A 355 -20.35 14.86 4.97
CA LEU A 355 -19.55 15.15 3.78
C LEU A 355 -19.47 16.66 3.52
N ILE A 356 -20.61 17.36 3.54
CA ILE A 356 -20.65 18.82 3.33
C ILE A 356 -19.88 19.55 4.44
N ARG A 357 -20.06 19.16 5.70
CA ARG A 357 -19.30 19.72 6.83
C ARG A 357 -17.80 19.56 6.60
N ASP A 358 -17.34 18.38 6.20
CA ASP A 358 -15.91 18.10 6.05
C ASP A 358 -15.35 18.74 4.77
N LEU A 359 -16.18 18.97 3.76
CA LEU A 359 -15.86 19.82 2.61
C LEU A 359 -15.53 21.26 3.07
N PHE A 360 -16.37 21.86 3.89
CA PHE A 360 -16.12 23.22 4.41
C PHE A 360 -14.95 23.30 5.39
N ARG A 361 -14.66 22.23 6.14
CA ARG A 361 -13.59 22.24 7.17
C ARG A 361 -12.21 21.86 6.64
N ALA A 362 -12.14 20.90 5.73
CA ALA A 362 -10.89 20.32 5.24
C ALA A 362 -10.61 20.62 3.76
N GLY A 363 -11.52 21.34 3.08
CA GLY A 363 -11.40 21.72 1.67
C GLY A 363 -11.77 20.59 0.71
N HIS A 364 -11.03 19.48 0.73
CA HIS A 364 -11.20 18.36 -0.21
C HIS A 364 -11.22 17.01 0.53
N PRO A 365 -12.34 16.64 1.20
CA PRO A 365 -12.44 15.37 1.92
C PRO A 365 -12.31 14.17 0.99
N ILE A 366 -12.82 14.30 -0.25
CA ILE A 366 -12.75 13.32 -1.33
C ILE A 366 -11.88 13.94 -2.43
N VAL A 367 -10.86 13.21 -2.87
CA VAL A 367 -9.86 13.70 -3.83
C VAL A 367 -10.12 13.06 -5.20
N PRO A 368 -10.07 13.81 -6.32
CA PRO A 368 -10.58 13.33 -7.60
C PRO A 368 -9.91 12.10 -8.22
N PHE A 369 -8.61 11.89 -8.04
CA PHE A 369 -7.85 10.80 -8.67
C PHE A 369 -8.08 9.39 -8.08
N ARG A 370 -9.12 9.27 -7.25
CA ARG A 370 -9.46 8.05 -6.47
C ARG A 370 -10.91 7.67 -6.66
N LEU A 371 -11.55 8.23 -7.67
CA LEU A 371 -12.99 8.19 -7.87
C LEU A 371 -13.35 7.21 -8.99
N GLY A 372 -14.42 6.47 -8.78
CA GLY A 372 -15.32 6.06 -9.84
C GLY A 372 -16.53 6.97 -9.85
N ILE A 373 -16.92 7.48 -11.01
CA ILE A 373 -18.06 8.38 -11.17
C ILE A 373 -18.96 7.84 -12.28
N ARG A 374 -20.27 7.82 -12.06
CA ARG A 374 -21.21 7.55 -13.17
C ARG A 374 -21.13 8.68 -14.19
N ARG A 375 -20.99 8.34 -15.47
CA ARG A 375 -20.97 9.36 -16.53
C ARG A 375 -22.22 10.24 -16.53
N SER A 376 -23.38 9.67 -16.19
CA SER A 376 -24.65 10.38 -16.11
C SER A 376 -24.68 11.57 -15.14
N VAL A 377 -23.66 11.72 -14.29
CA VAL A 377 -23.48 12.92 -13.45
C VAL A 377 -23.06 14.14 -14.26
N PHE A 378 -22.46 13.93 -15.44
CA PHE A 378 -21.96 14.97 -16.33
C PHE A 378 -22.85 15.23 -17.56
N ASP A 379 -23.83 14.35 -17.80
CA ASP A 379 -24.88 14.52 -18.82
C ASP A 379 -26.00 15.42 -18.28
#